data_AF-A0A8H4AJ34-F1
#
_entry.id   AF-A0A8H4AJ34-F1
#
_cell.length_a   1.000
_cell.length_b   1.000
_cell.length_c   1.000
_cell.angle_alpha   90.00
_cell.angle_beta   90.00
_cell.angle_gamma   90.00
#
_symmetry.space_group_name_H-M   'P 1'
#
loop_
_entity.id
_entity.type
_entity.pdbx_description
1 polymer ?
#
loop_
_entity_poly.entity_id
_entity_poly.type
_entity_poly.pdbx_seq_one_letter_code
_entity_poly.pdbx_strand_id
1 'polypeptide(L)'
;MHEYFSISPDEFAISIFVINSTFNEYDEQYFVNMDNNFVKNKVNNEPIKGIHDDIWILKTDLPNNRKLYSDNAIMGSVRLTQSASKSFLALSKHNQSTYINNLLNELAEKVPINISYLRSDNGFNKITCYQIVIPIRIDVDSTNYKTKRTASEYSSDLHYMITYKNITTFTLGITNDLDQDYGFKPMWNVWNDHKVQIILISGIIIFITFCLLYPILIHKLKSKKIEVLCSTILKFALIVPNFILSILFVVQYSNNVPDLYWLSVLVLNVPLFINFFIATYTIYVGIKNPFIGKDFKEWIIKYRGLVIILIVLVATDYEYLTILKEIPIFTKKLYYYEQINIFNILDNIFDIAILWGAFFDIFFRNIPQIIIQVYYYNYEFLLEYDIVPLLLFVTSSLKIFMIIFNYIYKKVTLIIVRRLV
;
A
#
# COMPACT_ATOMS: atom_id res chain seq x y z
N MET A 1 -19.01 37.23 -3.26
CA MET A 1 -19.71 37.20 -4.57
C MET A 1 -18.75 37.21 -5.75
N HIS A 2 -17.63 37.96 -5.71
CA HIS A 2 -16.61 37.99 -6.78
C HIS A 2 -15.82 36.68 -6.99
N GLU A 3 -15.98 35.66 -6.15
CA GLU A 3 -15.21 34.40 -6.25
C GLU A 3 -15.80 33.39 -7.24
N TYR A 4 -17.07 33.54 -7.64
CA TYR A 4 -17.78 32.56 -8.48
C TYR A 4 -18.22 33.10 -9.84
N PHE A 5 -18.01 34.39 -10.08
CA PHE A 5 -18.36 35.09 -11.31
C PHE A 5 -17.20 35.96 -11.76
N SER A 6 -16.87 35.91 -13.04
CA SER A 6 -15.92 36.84 -13.65
C SER A 6 -16.46 37.39 -14.96
N ILE A 7 -16.24 38.68 -15.18
CA ILE A 7 -16.54 39.33 -16.45
C ILE A 7 -15.30 39.18 -17.34
N SER A 8 -15.52 38.82 -18.61
CA SER A 8 -14.44 38.69 -19.58
C SER A 8 -13.75 40.04 -19.84
N PRO A 9 -12.48 40.05 -20.31
CA PRO A 9 -11.75 41.29 -20.56
C PRO A 9 -12.39 42.22 -21.60
N ASP A 10 -13.18 41.67 -22.52
CA ASP A 10 -13.96 42.41 -23.51
C ASP A 10 -15.33 42.89 -22.98
N GLU A 11 -15.69 42.53 -21.74
CA GLU A 11 -16.90 42.93 -21.03
C GLU A 11 -18.22 42.47 -21.65
N PHE A 12 -18.17 41.53 -22.60
CA PHE A 12 -19.36 40.99 -23.28
C PHE A 12 -19.78 39.61 -22.78
N ALA A 13 -18.98 38.95 -21.93
CA ALA A 13 -19.29 37.63 -21.39
C ALA A 13 -19.12 37.58 -19.87
N ILE A 14 -19.94 36.73 -19.24
CA ILE A 14 -19.83 36.37 -17.83
C ILE A 14 -19.48 34.90 -17.76
N SER A 15 -18.40 34.58 -17.06
CA SER A 15 -18.02 33.22 -16.71
C SER A 15 -18.54 32.90 -15.32
N ILE A 16 -19.19 31.74 -15.17
CA ILE A 16 -19.76 31.25 -13.92
C ILE A 16 -19.01 29.97 -13.54
N PHE A 17 -18.55 29.90 -12.30
CA PHE A 17 -17.97 28.69 -11.75
C PHE A 17 -19.09 27.69 -11.40
N VAL A 18 -19.01 26.49 -11.97
CA VAL A 18 -19.98 25.40 -11.75
C VAL A 18 -19.30 24.32 -10.91
N ILE A 19 -19.90 23.99 -9.75
CA ILE A 19 -19.39 22.93 -8.87
C ILE A 19 -19.72 21.54 -9.43
N ASN A 20 -18.92 20.54 -9.09
CA ASN A 20 -19.06 19.18 -9.62
C ASN A 20 -20.42 18.54 -9.33
N SER A 21 -21.10 18.91 -8.25
CA SER A 21 -22.43 18.39 -7.88
C SER A 21 -23.60 19.08 -8.58
N THR A 22 -23.36 20.05 -9.48
CA THR A 22 -24.44 20.83 -10.13
C THR A 22 -25.28 19.97 -11.07
N PHE A 23 -24.64 19.11 -11.86
CA PHE A 23 -25.28 18.21 -12.81
C PHE A 23 -25.12 16.77 -12.33
N ASN A 24 -25.85 16.43 -11.28
CA ASN A 24 -25.62 15.21 -10.53
C ASN A 24 -26.45 14.00 -10.97
N GLU A 25 -27.51 14.18 -11.74
CA GLU A 25 -28.33 13.10 -12.28
C GLU A 25 -28.04 12.87 -13.76
N TYR A 26 -28.21 11.61 -14.18
CA TYR A 26 -27.97 11.17 -15.56
C TYR A 26 -29.27 11.12 -16.34
N ASP A 27 -29.20 11.40 -17.64
CA ASP A 27 -30.37 11.41 -18.54
C ASP A 27 -31.46 12.41 -18.09
N GLU A 28 -31.04 13.46 -17.38
CA GLU A 28 -31.90 14.49 -16.84
C GLU A 28 -31.67 15.85 -17.54
N GLN A 29 -32.66 16.73 -17.39
CA GLN A 29 -32.62 18.07 -17.95
C GLN A 29 -32.48 19.10 -16.84
N TYR A 30 -31.51 19.99 -17.03
CA TYR A 30 -31.25 21.13 -16.17
C TYR A 30 -31.51 22.41 -16.97
N PHE A 31 -31.95 23.46 -16.31
CA PHE A 31 -32.09 24.77 -16.93
C PHE A 31 -31.30 25.83 -16.16
N VAL A 32 -30.85 26.85 -16.89
CA VAL A 32 -30.19 28.02 -16.31
C VAL A 32 -31.22 29.14 -16.19
N ASN A 33 -31.50 29.56 -14.97
CA ASN A 33 -32.27 30.77 -14.69
C ASN A 33 -31.32 31.89 -14.25
N MET A 34 -31.55 33.09 -14.75
CA MET A 34 -30.83 34.31 -14.41
C MET A 34 -31.85 35.41 -14.20
N ASP A 35 -31.82 36.04 -13.03
CA ASP A 35 -32.74 37.12 -12.71
C ASP A 35 -32.58 38.30 -13.68
N ASN A 36 -33.70 38.99 -13.93
CA ASN A 36 -33.65 40.31 -14.56
C ASN A 36 -32.74 41.23 -13.74
N ASN A 37 -32.00 42.12 -14.41
CA ASN A 37 -31.08 43.05 -13.75
C ASN A 37 -29.85 42.40 -13.07
N PHE A 38 -29.61 41.10 -13.29
CA PHE A 38 -28.35 40.46 -12.88
C PHE A 38 -27.13 41.08 -13.57
N VAL A 39 -27.30 41.45 -14.85
CA VAL A 39 -26.31 42.20 -15.64
C VAL A 39 -26.90 43.55 -16.04
N LYS A 40 -26.05 44.58 -16.13
CA LYS A 40 -26.41 45.89 -16.65
C LYS A 40 -25.49 46.29 -17.79
N ASN A 41 -26.03 47.04 -18.74
CA ASN A 41 -25.23 47.66 -19.78
C ASN A 41 -24.33 48.74 -19.18
N LYS A 42 -23.04 48.68 -19.47
CA LYS A 42 -22.03 49.59 -18.92
C LYS A 42 -22.23 51.06 -19.32
N VAL A 43 -22.77 51.32 -20.52
CA VAL A 43 -22.86 52.67 -21.10
C VAL A 43 -24.02 53.47 -20.49
N ASN A 44 -25.18 52.85 -20.34
CA ASN A 44 -26.40 53.53 -19.89
C ASN A 44 -26.94 53.01 -18.55
N ASN A 45 -26.26 52.03 -17.93
CA ASN A 45 -26.65 51.40 -16.67
C ASN A 45 -28.05 50.74 -16.71
N GLU A 46 -28.53 50.39 -17.90
CA GLU A 46 -29.83 49.77 -18.09
C GLU A 46 -29.79 48.28 -17.70
N PRO A 47 -30.80 47.77 -16.99
CA PRO A 47 -30.94 46.35 -16.68
C PRO A 47 -31.03 45.51 -17.95
N ILE A 48 -30.24 44.45 -18.03
CA ILE A 48 -30.39 43.44 -19.09
C ILE A 48 -31.42 42.42 -18.61
N LYS A 49 -32.27 41.97 -19.55
CA LYS A 49 -33.23 40.91 -19.31
C LYS A 49 -32.47 39.62 -18.97
N GLY A 50 -32.91 38.96 -17.92
CA GLY A 50 -32.36 37.69 -17.50
C GLY A 50 -32.78 36.53 -18.40
N ILE A 51 -32.47 35.31 -17.96
CA ILE A 51 -32.81 34.06 -18.62
C ILE A 51 -33.90 33.41 -17.79
N HIS A 52 -35.11 33.25 -18.34
CA HIS A 52 -36.18 32.54 -17.66
C HIS A 52 -36.00 31.02 -17.77
N ASP A 53 -36.69 30.29 -16.90
CA ASP A 53 -36.78 28.83 -16.91
C ASP A 53 -37.10 28.31 -18.33
N ASP A 54 -36.56 27.13 -18.65
CA ASP A 54 -36.74 26.41 -19.92
C ASP A 54 -36.21 27.11 -21.19
N ILE A 55 -35.56 28.27 -21.09
CA ILE A 55 -34.91 28.91 -22.25
C ILE A 55 -33.57 28.25 -22.57
N TRP A 56 -32.72 28.10 -21.54
CA TRP A 56 -31.41 27.48 -21.70
C TRP A 56 -31.37 26.14 -20.98
N ILE A 57 -31.50 25.07 -21.75
CA ILE A 57 -31.56 23.69 -21.27
C ILE A 57 -30.23 22.98 -21.51
N LEU A 58 -29.76 22.26 -20.49
CA LEU A 58 -28.60 21.38 -20.50
C LEU A 58 -29.06 19.95 -20.25
N LYS A 59 -28.56 19.00 -21.03
CA LYS A 59 -28.90 17.58 -20.88
C LYS A 59 -27.67 16.80 -20.47
N THR A 60 -27.82 15.91 -19.48
CA THR A 60 -26.76 15.02 -19.05
C THR A 60 -26.88 13.68 -19.78
N ASP A 61 -25.78 13.19 -20.33
CA ASP A 61 -25.74 11.87 -20.97
C ASP A 61 -25.35 10.77 -19.97
N LEU A 62 -25.80 9.55 -20.24
CA LEU A 62 -25.32 8.37 -19.53
C LEU A 62 -23.87 8.04 -19.98
N PRO A 63 -22.90 7.84 -19.05
CA PRO A 63 -21.53 7.54 -19.42
C PRO A 63 -21.39 6.19 -20.13
N ASN A 64 -20.89 6.18 -21.37
CA ASN A 64 -20.73 4.96 -22.20
C ASN A 64 -19.71 3.94 -21.65
N ASN A 65 -18.77 4.35 -20.80
CA ASN A 65 -17.68 3.52 -20.27
C ASN A 65 -17.63 3.52 -18.73
N ARG A 66 -18.72 3.09 -18.07
CA ARG A 66 -18.67 2.87 -16.63
C ARG A 66 -17.81 1.66 -16.29
N LYS A 67 -16.75 1.88 -15.51
CA LYS A 67 -16.04 0.79 -14.83
C LYS A 67 -17.04 0.08 -13.90
N LEU A 68 -17.06 -1.24 -13.91
CA LEU A 68 -17.79 -2.04 -12.91
C LEU A 68 -17.11 -1.83 -11.54
N TYR A 69 -17.48 -0.77 -10.82
CA TYR A 69 -17.13 -0.62 -9.42
C TYR A 69 -18.18 -1.32 -8.57
N SER A 70 -17.72 -2.11 -7.61
CA SER A 70 -18.56 -2.75 -6.58
C SER A 70 -18.88 -1.79 -5.41
N ASP A 71 -19.01 -0.49 -5.69
CA ASP A 71 -19.19 0.56 -4.68
C ASP A 71 -20.68 0.70 -4.34
N ASN A 72 -21.27 -0.42 -3.91
CA ASN A 72 -22.69 -0.52 -3.59
C ASN A 72 -23.00 0.11 -2.23
N ALA A 73 -22.01 0.19 -1.33
CA ALA A 73 -22.20 0.81 -0.03
C ALA A 73 -20.96 1.61 0.41
N ILE A 74 -21.20 2.83 0.88
CA ILE A 74 -20.19 3.69 1.49
C ILE A 74 -20.65 4.05 2.89
N MET A 75 -19.76 3.82 3.86
CA MET A 75 -19.90 4.42 5.18
C MET A 75 -19.16 5.75 5.15
N GLY A 76 -19.80 6.81 5.61
CA GLY A 76 -19.24 8.14 5.67
C GLY A 76 -19.71 8.90 6.88
N SER A 77 -19.35 10.18 6.94
CA SER A 77 -19.75 11.04 8.04
C SER A 77 -19.78 12.50 7.63
N VAL A 78 -20.62 13.24 8.35
CA VAL A 78 -20.72 14.71 8.27
C VAL A 78 -20.47 15.29 9.66
N ARG A 79 -19.95 16.52 9.69
CA ARG A 79 -19.67 17.23 10.94
C ARG A 79 -20.63 18.40 11.10
N LEU A 80 -21.16 18.58 12.30
CA LEU A 80 -21.93 19.77 12.64
C LEU A 80 -21.00 20.94 12.98
N THR A 81 -21.42 22.16 12.66
CA THR A 81 -20.80 23.39 13.16
C THR A 81 -20.79 23.42 14.69
N GLN A 82 -19.93 24.24 15.27
CA GLN A 82 -19.81 24.33 16.73
C GLN A 82 -21.11 24.82 17.39
N SER A 83 -21.83 25.75 16.75
CA SER A 83 -23.13 26.25 17.21
C SER A 83 -24.19 25.14 17.16
N ALA A 84 -24.34 24.47 16.00
CA ALA A 84 -25.29 23.39 15.83
C ALA A 84 -25.02 22.22 16.76
N SER A 85 -23.74 21.88 17.00
CA SER A 85 -23.34 20.84 17.95
C SER A 85 -23.83 21.15 19.37
N LYS A 86 -23.76 22.41 19.82
CA LYS A 86 -24.29 22.81 21.14
C LYS A 86 -25.81 22.65 21.20
N SER A 87 -26.52 23.12 20.17
CA SER A 87 -27.97 22.99 20.06
C SER A 87 -28.42 21.53 20.05
N PHE A 88 -27.72 20.67 19.28
CA PHE A 88 -28.01 19.24 19.19
C PHE A 88 -27.83 18.51 20.52
N LEU A 89 -26.77 18.81 21.28
CA LEU A 89 -26.54 18.20 22.60
C LEU A 89 -27.57 18.61 23.66
N ALA A 90 -28.20 19.77 23.49
CA ALA A 90 -29.27 20.23 24.38
C ALA A 90 -30.62 19.52 24.13
N LEU A 91 -30.77 18.82 23.00
CA LEU A 91 -31.99 18.07 22.67
C LEU A 91 -32.11 16.79 23.50
N SER A 92 -33.36 16.37 23.76
CA SER A 92 -33.65 15.03 24.28
C SER A 92 -33.23 13.95 23.28
N LYS A 93 -32.98 12.72 23.74
CA LYS A 93 -32.60 11.59 22.87
C LYS A 93 -33.60 11.34 21.72
N HIS A 94 -34.89 11.52 22.01
CA HIS A 94 -35.95 11.44 21.00
C HIS A 94 -35.77 12.53 19.93
N ASN A 95 -35.60 13.78 20.37
CA ASN A 95 -35.46 14.92 19.46
C ASN A 95 -34.14 14.89 18.68
N GLN A 96 -33.07 14.31 19.22
CA GLN A 96 -31.83 14.04 18.50
C GLN A 96 -32.05 13.05 17.34
N SER A 97 -32.84 12.01 17.58
CA SER A 97 -33.19 11.03 16.54
C SER A 97 -34.07 11.69 15.46
N THR A 98 -35.04 12.52 15.85
CA THR A 98 -35.84 13.32 14.92
C THR A 98 -34.98 14.28 14.11
N TYR A 99 -34.02 14.95 14.73
CA TYR A 99 -33.08 15.83 14.05
C TYR A 99 -32.27 15.09 12.97
N ILE A 100 -31.71 13.92 13.31
CA ILE A 100 -30.95 13.10 12.35
C ILE A 100 -31.85 12.65 11.19
N ASN A 101 -33.07 12.20 11.46
CA ASN A 101 -34.01 11.79 10.40
C ASN A 101 -34.36 12.96 9.48
N ASN A 102 -34.60 14.15 10.03
CA ASN A 102 -34.89 15.34 9.23
C ASN A 102 -33.67 15.77 8.41
N LEU A 103 -32.46 15.67 8.97
CA LEU A 103 -31.22 15.90 8.23
C LEU A 103 -31.10 14.92 7.06
N LEU A 104 -31.33 13.61 7.27
CA LEU A 104 -31.28 12.62 6.18
C LEU A 104 -32.31 12.90 5.08
N ASN A 105 -33.53 13.33 5.47
CA ASN A 105 -34.57 13.71 4.51
C ASN A 105 -34.15 14.93 3.68
N GLU A 106 -33.62 15.99 4.32
CA GLU A 106 -33.15 17.17 3.59
C GLU A 106 -31.96 16.85 2.67
N LEU A 107 -31.05 15.96 3.11
CA LEU A 107 -29.95 15.50 2.26
C LEU A 107 -30.47 14.76 1.02
N ALA A 108 -31.45 13.87 1.19
CA ALA A 108 -32.08 13.11 0.10
C ALA A 108 -32.90 13.98 -0.87
N GLU A 109 -33.47 15.08 -0.39
CA GLU A 109 -34.22 16.02 -1.22
C GLU A 109 -33.29 16.93 -2.03
N LYS A 110 -32.26 17.49 -1.38
CA LYS A 110 -31.36 18.48 -1.99
C LYS A 110 -30.26 17.85 -2.85
N VAL A 111 -29.87 16.63 -2.53
CA VAL A 111 -29.13 15.75 -3.43
C VAL A 111 -30.09 14.60 -3.70
N PRO A 112 -30.64 14.43 -4.92
CA PRO A 112 -31.73 13.51 -5.24
C PRO A 112 -31.34 12.03 -5.04
N ILE A 113 -31.19 11.64 -3.78
CA ILE A 113 -30.82 10.33 -3.29
C ILE A 113 -32.10 9.70 -2.79
N ASN A 114 -32.38 8.46 -3.17
CA ASN A 114 -33.48 7.75 -2.56
C ASN A 114 -33.23 7.60 -1.05
N ILE A 115 -34.13 8.12 -0.21
CA ILE A 115 -34.00 8.08 1.25
C ILE A 115 -33.76 6.66 1.80
N SER A 116 -34.24 5.61 1.11
CA SER A 116 -33.99 4.21 1.50
C SER A 116 -32.50 3.81 1.47
N TYR A 117 -31.69 4.55 0.71
CA TYR A 117 -30.24 4.37 0.59
C TYR A 117 -29.48 5.06 1.72
N LEU A 118 -30.08 6.06 2.39
CA LEU A 118 -29.43 6.76 3.48
C LEU A 118 -29.82 6.14 4.83
N ARG A 119 -28.81 5.84 5.65
CA ARG A 119 -29.01 5.38 7.03
C ARG A 119 -28.00 6.04 7.95
N SER A 120 -28.44 6.39 9.14
CA SER A 120 -27.55 6.71 10.26
C SER A 120 -27.89 5.74 11.37
N ASP A 121 -26.89 5.03 11.88
CA ASP A 121 -27.04 4.47 13.21
C ASP A 121 -27.08 5.68 14.14
N ASN A 122 -28.10 5.83 15.00
CA ASN A 122 -28.31 7.00 15.87
C ASN A 122 -27.16 7.27 16.88
N GLY A 123 -26.00 6.64 16.71
CA GLY A 123 -24.75 6.94 17.41
C GLY A 123 -24.03 8.10 16.75
N PHE A 124 -23.59 9.06 17.55
CA PHE A 124 -22.75 10.17 17.12
C PHE A 124 -21.45 10.16 17.91
N ASN A 125 -20.35 10.57 17.28
CA ASN A 125 -19.04 10.60 17.92
C ASN A 125 -18.65 12.06 18.22
N LYS A 126 -18.22 12.31 19.46
CA LYS A 126 -17.63 13.59 19.86
C LYS A 126 -16.11 13.52 19.63
N ILE A 127 -15.62 14.19 18.57
CA ILE A 127 -14.22 14.06 18.14
C ILE A 127 -13.30 15.03 18.91
N THR A 128 -13.76 16.27 19.13
CA THR A 128 -13.05 17.28 19.92
C THR A 128 -14.05 18.02 20.80
N CYS A 129 -13.57 18.84 21.72
CA CYS A 129 -14.35 19.33 22.86
C CYS A 129 -15.71 19.99 22.54
N TYR A 130 -16.05 20.33 21.29
CA TYR A 130 -17.31 21.03 20.95
C TYR A 130 -17.97 20.70 19.58
N GLN A 131 -17.53 19.70 18.81
CA GLN A 131 -18.15 19.38 17.51
C GLN A 131 -18.59 17.91 17.40
N ILE A 132 -19.76 17.69 16.79
CA ILE A 132 -20.39 16.38 16.62
C ILE A 132 -20.19 15.87 15.22
N VAL A 133 -19.87 14.59 15.10
CA VAL A 133 -19.85 13.88 13.82
C VAL A 133 -20.96 12.84 13.78
N ILE A 134 -21.75 12.92 12.70
CA ILE A 134 -22.88 12.05 12.43
C ILE A 134 -22.45 11.07 11.33
N PRO A 135 -22.41 9.76 11.62
CA PRO A 135 -22.14 8.73 10.62
C PRO A 135 -23.34 8.58 9.68
N ILE A 136 -23.08 8.50 8.38
CA ILE A 136 -24.09 8.28 7.34
C ILE A 136 -23.61 7.15 6.45
N ARG A 137 -24.42 6.11 6.33
CA ARG A 137 -24.26 5.02 5.39
C ARG A 137 -25.12 5.28 4.16
N ILE A 138 -24.50 5.16 2.99
CA ILE A 138 -25.14 5.18 1.68
C ILE A 138 -25.12 3.74 1.17
N ASP A 139 -26.28 3.12 0.99
CA ASP A 139 -26.43 1.72 0.57
C ASP A 139 -27.33 1.65 -0.68
N VAL A 140 -26.70 1.54 -1.84
CA VAL A 140 -27.36 1.55 -3.14
C VAL A 140 -27.65 0.13 -3.57
N ASP A 141 -28.90 -0.11 -3.99
CA ASP A 141 -29.30 -1.41 -4.52
C ASP A 141 -28.56 -1.75 -5.82
N SER A 142 -27.66 -2.73 -5.72
CA SER A 142 -26.72 -3.18 -6.76
C SER A 142 -27.35 -3.91 -7.95
N THR A 143 -28.67 -4.11 -7.95
CA THR A 143 -29.36 -4.90 -8.98
C THR A 143 -29.33 -4.27 -10.39
N ASN A 144 -28.98 -2.98 -10.54
CA ASN A 144 -28.97 -2.31 -11.85
C ASN A 144 -27.83 -1.26 -12.00
N TYR A 145 -26.58 -1.73 -11.95
CA TYR A 145 -25.35 -0.92 -12.05
C TYR A 145 -25.19 -0.08 -13.35
N LYS A 146 -25.98 -0.37 -14.39
CA LYS A 146 -25.88 0.33 -15.69
C LYS A 146 -26.68 1.63 -15.77
N THR A 147 -27.71 1.80 -14.93
CA THR A 147 -28.65 2.92 -15.04
C THR A 147 -28.71 3.79 -13.79
N LYS A 148 -28.19 3.32 -12.65
CA LYS A 148 -28.23 4.06 -11.38
C LYS A 148 -26.88 4.65 -11.01
N ARG A 149 -26.91 5.69 -10.19
CA ARG A 149 -25.72 6.31 -9.60
C ARG A 149 -25.11 5.41 -8.52
N THR A 150 -23.79 5.51 -8.33
CA THR A 150 -23.04 4.74 -7.34
C THR A 150 -23.05 5.41 -5.97
N ALA A 151 -22.76 4.67 -4.90
CA ALA A 151 -22.60 5.28 -3.57
C ALA A 151 -21.47 6.31 -3.55
N SER A 152 -20.43 6.13 -4.38
CA SER A 152 -19.29 7.05 -4.53
C SER A 152 -19.70 8.39 -5.14
N GLU A 153 -20.53 8.37 -6.18
CA GLU A 153 -21.09 9.58 -6.80
C GLU A 153 -21.94 10.36 -5.80
N TYR A 154 -22.83 9.69 -5.06
CA TYR A 154 -23.61 10.33 -4.00
C TYR A 154 -22.75 10.90 -2.87
N SER A 155 -21.70 10.18 -2.46
CA SER A 155 -20.72 10.66 -1.48
C SER A 155 -20.00 11.92 -1.97
N SER A 156 -19.61 11.96 -3.25
CA SER A 156 -18.94 13.11 -3.85
C SER A 156 -19.87 14.33 -3.91
N ASP A 157 -21.12 14.13 -4.33
CA ASP A 157 -22.11 15.21 -4.33
C ASP A 157 -22.34 15.82 -2.96
N LEU A 158 -22.58 14.97 -1.96
CA LEU A 158 -22.77 15.42 -0.59
C LEU A 158 -21.57 16.21 -0.11
N HIS A 159 -20.35 15.79 -0.47
CA HIS A 159 -19.14 16.54 -0.16
C HIS A 159 -19.17 17.95 -0.76
N TYR A 160 -19.37 18.07 -2.08
CA TYR A 160 -19.39 19.37 -2.75
C TYR A 160 -20.54 20.27 -2.28
N MET A 161 -21.73 19.72 -2.05
CA MET A 161 -22.89 20.47 -1.57
C MET A 161 -22.68 21.05 -0.17
N ILE A 162 -21.97 20.33 0.71
CA ILE A 162 -21.61 20.80 2.06
C ILE A 162 -20.48 21.83 2.00
N THR A 163 -19.42 21.56 1.24
CA THR A 163 -18.25 22.45 1.16
C THR A 163 -18.58 23.78 0.51
N TYR A 164 -19.44 23.78 -0.51
CA TYR A 164 -19.90 24.98 -1.20
C TYR A 164 -21.30 25.42 -0.72
N LYS A 165 -21.69 25.10 0.53
CA LYS A 165 -23.06 25.34 1.03
C LYS A 165 -23.52 26.79 0.90
N ASN A 166 -22.60 27.75 0.87
CA ASN A 166 -22.88 29.18 0.71
C ASN A 166 -23.49 29.55 -0.65
N ILE A 167 -23.31 28.70 -1.67
CA ILE A 167 -23.85 28.90 -3.02
C ILE A 167 -24.80 27.77 -3.46
N THR A 168 -25.14 26.85 -2.55
CA THR A 168 -26.09 25.77 -2.81
C THR A 168 -27.32 25.88 -1.91
N THR A 169 -28.32 25.03 -2.16
CA THR A 169 -29.52 24.92 -1.32
C THR A 169 -29.21 24.48 0.13
N PHE A 170 -27.97 24.04 0.41
CA PHE A 170 -27.57 23.63 1.75
C PHE A 170 -27.46 24.79 2.74
N THR A 171 -27.43 26.06 2.27
CA THR A 171 -27.50 27.25 3.14
C THR A 171 -28.84 27.40 3.87
N LEU A 172 -29.88 26.67 3.45
CA LEU A 172 -31.23 26.71 4.03
C LEU A 172 -31.51 25.42 4.81
N GLY A 173 -32.31 25.49 5.87
CA GLY A 173 -32.74 24.31 6.63
C GLY A 173 -31.65 23.70 7.52
N ILE A 174 -31.84 22.44 7.92
CA ILE A 174 -30.95 21.71 8.84
C ILE A 174 -29.59 21.43 8.18
N THR A 175 -29.51 21.30 6.86
CA THR A 175 -28.20 21.12 6.18
C THR A 175 -27.25 22.30 6.39
N ASN A 176 -27.74 23.49 6.76
CA ASN A 176 -26.89 24.63 7.05
C ASN A 176 -26.08 24.44 8.34
N ASP A 177 -26.53 23.55 9.23
CA ASP A 177 -25.82 23.17 10.45
C ASP A 177 -24.55 22.38 10.15
N LEU A 178 -24.38 21.86 8.92
CA LEU A 178 -23.20 21.11 8.50
C LEU A 178 -21.98 22.03 8.32
N ASP A 179 -20.82 21.51 8.70
CA ASP A 179 -19.55 22.20 8.65
C ASP A 179 -18.94 22.14 7.24
N GLN A 180 -18.88 23.30 6.57
CA GLN A 180 -18.37 23.44 5.21
C GLN A 180 -16.90 23.02 5.07
N ASP A 181 -16.09 23.22 6.12
CA ASP A 181 -14.66 22.89 6.11
C ASP A 181 -14.43 21.37 6.28
N TYR A 182 -15.48 20.62 6.65
CA TYR A 182 -15.41 19.17 6.79
C TYR A 182 -15.87 18.45 5.53
N GLY A 183 -16.96 18.92 4.90
CA GLY A 183 -17.61 18.22 3.80
C GLY A 183 -18.24 16.89 4.24
N PHE A 184 -18.47 16.00 3.28
CA PHE A 184 -18.73 14.58 3.54
C PHE A 184 -17.41 13.82 3.48
N LYS A 185 -17.12 12.98 4.49
CA LYS A 185 -15.91 12.15 4.51
C LYS A 185 -16.28 10.68 4.57
N PRO A 186 -15.91 9.85 3.56
CA PRO A 186 -16.04 8.40 3.69
C PRO A 186 -15.24 7.92 4.91
N MET A 187 -15.90 7.18 5.78
CA MET A 187 -15.29 6.46 6.90
C MET A 187 -14.85 5.12 6.35
N TRP A 188 -13.57 5.02 6.02
CA TRP A 188 -12.99 3.77 5.56
C TRP A 188 -13.10 2.69 6.65
N ASN A 189 -13.46 1.49 6.22
CA ASN A 189 -13.65 0.38 7.13
C ASN A 189 -12.26 -0.16 7.52
N VAL A 190 -11.83 0.12 8.75
CA VAL A 190 -10.56 -0.34 9.36
C VAL A 190 -10.28 -1.83 9.08
N TRP A 191 -11.33 -2.66 9.01
CA TRP A 191 -11.21 -4.08 8.73
C TRP A 191 -10.84 -4.42 7.28
N ASN A 192 -11.23 -3.63 6.29
CA ASN A 192 -10.86 -3.86 4.90
C ASN A 192 -9.45 -3.34 4.61
N ASP A 193 -9.09 -2.17 5.15
CA ASP A 193 -7.80 -1.52 4.88
C ASP A 193 -6.62 -2.25 5.53
N HIS A 194 -6.84 -2.83 6.72
CA HIS A 194 -5.80 -3.58 7.43
C HIS A 194 -5.90 -5.09 7.26
N LYS A 195 -6.84 -5.64 6.47
CA LYS A 195 -6.95 -7.09 6.29
C LYS A 195 -5.65 -7.71 5.78
N VAL A 196 -5.07 -7.07 4.78
CA VAL A 196 -3.77 -7.44 4.22
C VAL A 196 -2.69 -7.28 5.29
N GLN A 197 -2.63 -6.15 5.98
CA GLN A 197 -1.64 -5.89 7.01
C GLN A 197 -1.72 -6.87 8.18
N ILE A 198 -2.92 -7.23 8.64
CA ILE A 198 -3.17 -8.17 9.73
C ILE A 198 -2.81 -9.61 9.30
N ILE A 199 -3.22 -10.04 8.10
CA ILE A 199 -2.82 -11.35 7.56
C ILE A 199 -1.30 -11.43 7.42
N LEU A 200 -0.65 -10.38 6.93
CA LEU A 200 0.80 -10.33 6.80
C LEU A 200 1.52 -10.28 8.14
N ILE A 201 1.10 -9.43 9.08
CA ILE A 201 1.65 -9.38 10.45
C ILE A 201 1.47 -10.73 11.15
N SER A 202 0.31 -11.36 11.02
CA SER A 202 0.09 -12.70 11.56
C SER A 202 1.01 -13.74 10.89
N GLY A 203 1.22 -13.67 9.57
CA GLY A 203 2.17 -14.50 8.84
C GLY A 203 3.63 -14.28 9.26
N ILE A 204 4.02 -13.04 9.54
CA ILE A 204 5.35 -12.69 10.07
C ILE A 204 5.55 -13.27 11.45
N ILE A 205 4.58 -13.08 12.34
CA ILE A 205 4.64 -13.61 13.70
C ILE A 205 4.73 -15.14 13.63
N ILE A 206 3.95 -15.80 12.78
CA ILE A 206 4.02 -17.25 12.55
C ILE A 206 5.40 -17.65 12.02
N PHE A 207 5.95 -16.93 11.05
CA PHE A 207 7.28 -17.22 10.49
C PHE A 207 8.39 -17.03 11.52
N ILE A 208 8.40 -15.93 12.27
CA ILE A 208 9.36 -15.68 13.35
C ILE A 208 9.22 -16.75 14.43
N THR A 209 8.00 -17.09 14.84
CA THR A 209 7.73 -18.15 15.82
C THR A 209 8.25 -19.50 15.32
N PHE A 210 8.06 -19.80 14.03
CA PHE A 210 8.63 -21.00 13.41
C PHE A 210 10.17 -20.95 13.39
N CYS A 211 10.79 -19.82 13.06
CA CYS A 211 12.24 -19.62 13.11
C CYS A 211 12.84 -19.80 14.52
N LEU A 212 12.09 -19.42 15.56
CA LEU A 212 12.51 -19.61 16.95
C LEU A 212 12.33 -21.06 17.43
N LEU A 213 11.28 -21.73 16.96
CA LEU A 213 10.94 -23.09 17.40
C LEU A 213 11.69 -24.18 16.63
N TYR A 214 12.04 -23.97 15.35
CA TYR A 214 12.71 -24.99 14.53
C TYR A 214 14.04 -25.51 15.11
N PRO A 215 14.94 -24.69 15.70
CA PRO A 215 16.21 -25.18 16.24
C PRO A 215 15.99 -26.05 17.48
N ILE A 216 14.95 -25.75 18.28
CA ILE A 216 14.55 -26.50 19.47
C ILE A 216 14.02 -27.88 19.07
N LEU A 217 13.16 -27.92 18.05
CA LEU A 217 12.63 -29.17 17.47
C LEU A 217 13.75 -30.06 16.92
N ILE A 218 14.71 -29.49 16.20
CA ILE A 218 15.85 -30.24 15.65
C ILE A 218 16.78 -30.76 16.74
N HIS A 219 17.07 -29.96 17.76
CA HIS A 219 17.91 -30.40 18.88
C HIS A 219 17.33 -31.65 19.55
N LYS A 220 15.99 -31.71 19.68
CA LYS A 220 15.28 -32.89 20.19
C LYS A 220 15.38 -34.11 19.27
N LEU A 221 15.43 -33.91 17.95
CA LEU A 221 15.51 -34.97 16.94
C LEU A 221 16.92 -35.56 16.75
N LYS A 222 17.98 -34.92 17.28
CA LYS A 222 19.39 -35.37 17.21
C LYS A 222 19.89 -35.78 15.82
N SER A 223 19.35 -35.21 14.74
CA SER A 223 19.71 -35.56 13.36
C SER A 223 20.31 -34.37 12.59
N LYS A 224 21.63 -34.44 12.32
CA LYS A 224 22.37 -33.43 11.54
C LYS A 224 21.84 -33.28 10.10
N LYS A 225 21.38 -34.37 9.50
CA LYS A 225 20.84 -34.36 8.13
C LYS A 225 19.50 -33.61 8.05
N ILE A 226 18.64 -33.79 9.05
CA ILE A 226 17.36 -33.08 9.13
C ILE A 226 17.59 -31.60 9.43
N GLU A 227 18.59 -31.27 10.27
CA GLU A 227 19.00 -29.89 10.56
C GLU A 227 19.33 -29.11 9.28
N VAL A 228 20.22 -29.65 8.44
CA VAL A 228 20.66 -29.05 7.17
C VAL A 228 19.48 -28.90 6.20
N LEU A 229 18.64 -29.93 6.08
CA LEU A 229 17.48 -29.89 5.17
C LEU A 229 16.48 -28.81 5.57
N CYS A 230 16.09 -28.75 6.85
CA CYS A 230 15.14 -27.75 7.35
C CYS A 230 15.69 -26.33 7.24
N SER A 231 16.97 -26.13 7.59
CA SER A 231 17.64 -24.83 7.44
C SER A 231 17.65 -24.38 5.98
N THR A 232 17.93 -25.30 5.05
CA THR A 232 17.91 -25.02 3.61
C THR A 232 16.52 -24.63 3.14
N ILE A 233 15.47 -25.40 3.49
CA ILE A 233 14.08 -25.09 3.11
C ILE A 233 13.65 -23.71 3.60
N LEU A 234 14.00 -23.36 4.85
CA LEU A 234 13.67 -22.07 5.44
C LEU A 234 14.33 -20.90 4.68
N LYS A 235 15.61 -21.04 4.30
CA LYS A 235 16.32 -20.06 3.47
C LYS A 235 15.64 -19.90 2.11
N PHE A 236 15.34 -20.99 1.41
CA PHE A 236 14.64 -20.95 0.12
C PHE A 236 13.28 -20.27 0.20
N ALA A 237 12.50 -20.56 1.25
CA ALA A 237 11.18 -19.97 1.48
C ALA A 237 11.22 -18.45 1.66
N LEU A 238 12.37 -17.89 1.99
CA LEU A 238 12.56 -16.45 2.17
C LEU A 238 13.26 -15.78 0.98
N ILE A 239 14.30 -16.41 0.42
CA ILE A 239 15.09 -15.87 -0.70
C ILE A 239 14.22 -15.71 -1.95
N VAL A 240 13.49 -16.76 -2.35
CA VAL A 240 12.77 -16.78 -3.62
C VAL A 240 11.65 -15.73 -3.67
N PRO A 241 10.74 -15.65 -2.66
CA PRO A 241 9.72 -14.60 -2.65
C PRO A 241 10.32 -13.20 -2.56
N ASN A 242 11.37 -12.99 -1.76
CA ASN A 242 12.01 -11.68 -1.64
C ASN A 242 12.55 -11.19 -2.99
N PHE A 243 13.22 -12.06 -3.75
CA PHE A 243 13.74 -11.71 -5.07
C PHE A 243 12.61 -11.39 -6.07
N ILE A 244 11.56 -12.22 -6.12
CA ILE A 244 10.39 -11.99 -6.99
C ILE A 244 9.70 -10.67 -6.65
N LEU A 245 9.46 -10.41 -5.35
CA LEU A 245 8.84 -9.17 -4.89
C LEU A 245 9.70 -7.94 -5.22
N SER A 246 11.03 -8.06 -5.15
CA SER A 246 11.95 -6.98 -5.54
C SER A 246 11.79 -6.60 -7.01
N ILE A 247 11.69 -7.59 -7.89
CA ILE A 247 11.45 -7.36 -9.33
C ILE A 247 10.06 -6.74 -9.54
N LEU A 248 9.02 -7.31 -8.92
CA LEU A 248 7.65 -6.80 -9.04
C LEU A 248 7.54 -5.35 -8.59
N PHE A 249 8.18 -4.99 -7.48
CA PHE A 249 8.21 -3.63 -6.97
C PHE A 249 8.84 -2.66 -7.99
N VAL A 250 10.01 -3.00 -8.54
CA VAL A 250 10.67 -2.17 -9.55
C VAL A 250 9.78 -2.00 -10.78
N VAL A 251 9.19 -3.08 -11.30
CA VAL A 251 8.43 -3.05 -12.55
C VAL A 251 7.08 -2.34 -12.41
N GLN A 252 6.35 -2.57 -11.32
CA GLN A 252 4.94 -2.16 -11.20
C GLN A 252 4.70 -0.96 -10.28
N TYR A 253 5.58 -0.72 -9.29
CA TYR A 253 5.30 0.23 -8.21
C TYR A 253 6.30 1.37 -8.12
N SER A 254 7.55 1.16 -8.53
CA SER A 254 8.61 2.17 -8.34
C SER A 254 8.43 3.45 -9.17
N ASN A 255 7.60 3.42 -10.22
CA ASN A 255 7.22 4.60 -11.01
C ASN A 255 6.10 5.44 -10.37
N ASN A 256 5.41 4.92 -9.35
CA ASN A 256 4.34 5.66 -8.67
C ASN A 256 4.91 6.84 -7.87
N VAL A 257 6.20 6.79 -7.54
CA VAL A 257 6.95 7.85 -6.86
C VAL A 257 8.12 8.26 -7.74
N PRO A 258 8.14 9.50 -8.29
CA PRO A 258 9.14 9.95 -9.26
C PRO A 258 10.60 9.68 -8.87
N ASP A 259 10.92 9.77 -7.58
CA ASP A 259 12.29 9.61 -7.07
C ASP A 259 12.71 8.15 -6.81
N LEU A 260 11.76 7.21 -6.76
CA LEU A 260 12.05 5.83 -6.33
C LEU A 260 12.48 4.89 -7.45
N TYR A 261 12.16 5.16 -8.71
CA TYR A 261 12.46 4.24 -9.82
C TYR A 261 13.95 3.90 -9.90
N TRP A 262 14.79 4.93 -10.09
CA TRP A 262 16.24 4.73 -10.24
C TRP A 262 16.88 4.14 -8.99
N LEU A 263 16.44 4.56 -7.81
CA LEU A 263 16.94 4.02 -6.54
C LEU A 263 16.60 2.53 -6.41
N SER A 264 15.38 2.13 -6.77
CA SER A 264 14.93 0.74 -6.71
C SER A 264 15.65 -0.15 -7.73
N VAL A 265 15.89 0.36 -8.95
CA VAL A 265 16.70 -0.32 -9.97
C VAL A 265 18.12 -0.54 -9.47
N LEU A 266 18.75 0.45 -8.83
CA LEU A 266 20.10 0.31 -8.27
C LEU A 266 20.15 -0.72 -7.14
N VAL A 267 19.21 -0.66 -6.20
CA VAL A 267 19.13 -1.61 -5.07
C VAL A 267 18.89 -3.05 -5.54
N LEU A 268 18.18 -3.26 -6.66
CA LEU A 268 18.03 -4.59 -7.25
C LEU A 268 19.32 -5.07 -7.94
N ASN A 269 19.97 -4.22 -8.74
CA ASN A 269 21.06 -4.65 -9.62
C ASN A 269 22.44 -4.69 -8.93
N VAL A 270 22.75 -3.74 -8.04
CA VAL A 270 24.06 -3.67 -7.38
C VAL A 270 24.38 -4.96 -6.60
N PRO A 271 23.47 -5.52 -5.78
CA PRO A 271 23.72 -6.79 -5.10
C PRO A 271 23.91 -7.97 -6.06
N LEU A 272 23.20 -8.01 -7.20
CA LEU A 272 23.37 -9.06 -8.21
C LEU A 272 24.81 -9.09 -8.74
N PHE A 273 25.34 -7.90 -9.09
CA PHE A 273 26.72 -7.76 -9.56
C PHE A 273 27.72 -8.16 -8.47
N ILE A 274 27.55 -7.66 -7.24
CA ILE A 274 28.45 -7.96 -6.12
C ILE A 274 28.47 -9.46 -5.85
N ASN A 275 27.31 -10.11 -5.75
CA ASN A 275 27.22 -11.54 -5.48
C ASN A 275 27.84 -12.37 -6.61
N PHE A 276 27.65 -11.96 -7.88
CA PHE A 276 28.31 -12.60 -9.01
C PHE A 276 29.84 -12.51 -8.92
N PHE A 277 30.38 -11.34 -8.54
CA PHE A 277 31.82 -11.16 -8.31
C PHE A 277 32.32 -12.01 -7.15
N ILE A 278 31.59 -12.07 -6.04
CA ILE A 278 31.92 -12.94 -4.89
C ILE A 278 32.00 -14.39 -5.36
N ALA A 279 30.96 -14.91 -6.03
CA ALA A 279 30.93 -16.29 -6.52
C ALA A 279 32.12 -16.62 -7.45
N THR A 280 32.38 -15.74 -8.41
CA THR A 280 33.46 -15.92 -9.39
C THR A 280 34.83 -15.85 -8.71
N TYR A 281 35.01 -14.93 -7.76
CA TYR A 281 36.23 -14.79 -6.99
C TYR A 281 36.48 -16.00 -6.09
N THR A 282 35.45 -16.52 -5.41
CA THR A 282 35.53 -17.76 -4.62
C THR A 282 36.04 -18.92 -5.45
N ILE A 283 35.51 -19.09 -6.67
CA ILE A 283 35.95 -20.12 -7.61
C ILE A 283 37.39 -19.89 -8.05
N TYR A 284 37.75 -18.65 -8.40
CA TYR A 284 39.11 -18.31 -8.81
C TYR A 284 40.15 -18.60 -7.71
N VAL A 285 39.87 -18.20 -6.47
CA VAL A 285 40.72 -18.48 -5.31
C VAL A 285 40.82 -19.99 -5.07
N GLY A 286 39.71 -20.72 -5.20
CA GLY A 286 39.71 -22.18 -5.11
C GLY A 286 40.62 -22.83 -6.15
N ILE A 287 40.56 -22.39 -7.42
CA ILE A 287 41.40 -22.92 -8.52
C ILE A 287 42.88 -22.56 -8.33
N LYS A 288 43.19 -21.36 -7.85
CA LYS A 288 44.57 -20.91 -7.62
C LYS A 288 45.20 -21.47 -6.35
N ASN A 289 44.43 -22.12 -5.50
CA ASN A 289 44.95 -22.65 -4.25
C ASN A 289 45.98 -23.76 -4.52
N PRO A 290 47.19 -23.70 -3.92
CA PRO A 290 48.27 -24.64 -4.23
C PRO A 290 47.99 -26.08 -3.79
N PHE A 291 47.09 -26.30 -2.83
CA PHE A 291 46.79 -27.63 -2.29
C PHE A 291 45.60 -28.31 -2.99
N ILE A 292 44.54 -27.55 -3.31
CA ILE A 292 43.27 -28.09 -3.80
C ILE A 292 42.95 -27.69 -5.26
N GLY A 293 43.71 -26.75 -5.83
CA GLY A 293 43.34 -26.07 -7.07
C GLY A 293 43.23 -26.98 -8.27
N LYS A 294 44.07 -28.03 -8.36
CA LYS A 294 44.05 -28.99 -9.46
C LYS A 294 42.76 -29.83 -9.45
N ASP A 295 42.45 -30.46 -8.32
CA ASP A 295 41.26 -31.31 -8.16
C ASP A 295 39.98 -30.50 -8.27
N PHE A 296 39.98 -29.28 -7.71
CA PHE A 296 38.86 -28.36 -7.80
C PHE A 296 38.59 -27.92 -9.24
N LYS A 297 39.66 -27.63 -10.02
CA LYS A 297 39.53 -27.30 -11.44
C LYS A 297 38.98 -28.46 -12.26
N GLU A 298 39.47 -29.69 -12.04
CA GLU A 298 38.95 -30.88 -12.71
C GLU A 298 37.47 -31.12 -12.40
N TRP A 299 37.06 -30.90 -11.14
CA TRP A 299 35.67 -30.98 -10.73
C TRP A 299 34.79 -29.94 -11.43
N ILE A 300 35.23 -28.68 -11.50
CA ILE A 300 34.51 -27.60 -12.21
C ILE A 300 34.32 -27.96 -13.69
N ILE A 301 35.36 -28.47 -14.34
CA ILE A 301 35.29 -28.86 -15.75
C ILE A 301 34.28 -30.00 -15.92
N LYS A 302 34.31 -31.01 -15.04
CA LYS A 302 33.39 -32.15 -15.08
C LYS A 302 31.93 -31.74 -14.87
N TYR A 303 31.66 -30.78 -13.98
CA TYR A 303 30.30 -30.35 -13.61
C TYR A 303 29.95 -28.93 -14.09
N ARG A 304 30.56 -28.48 -15.19
CA ARG A 304 30.49 -27.09 -15.67
C ARG A 304 29.08 -26.52 -15.72
N GLY A 305 28.10 -27.27 -16.23
CA GLY A 305 26.71 -26.81 -16.31
C GLY A 305 26.09 -26.55 -14.93
N LEU A 306 26.35 -27.44 -13.96
CA LEU A 306 25.88 -27.31 -12.58
C LEU A 306 26.52 -26.08 -11.92
N VAL A 307 27.83 -25.87 -12.11
CA VAL A 307 28.55 -24.71 -11.59
C VAL A 307 27.98 -23.40 -12.14
N ILE A 308 27.64 -23.33 -13.44
CA ILE A 308 27.03 -22.14 -14.04
C ILE A 308 25.67 -21.84 -13.39
N ILE A 309 24.82 -22.85 -13.22
CA ILE A 309 23.50 -22.69 -12.57
C ILE A 309 23.67 -22.16 -11.15
N LEU A 310 24.64 -22.71 -10.40
CA LEU A 310 24.94 -22.26 -9.05
C LEU A 310 25.43 -20.83 -9.00
N ILE A 311 26.30 -20.40 -9.93
CA ILE A 311 26.76 -19.01 -9.99
C ILE A 311 25.58 -18.07 -10.23
N VAL A 312 24.64 -18.43 -11.11
CA VAL A 312 23.42 -17.64 -11.36
C VAL A 312 22.56 -17.56 -10.09
N LEU A 313 22.35 -18.67 -9.39
CA LEU A 313 21.63 -18.67 -8.12
C LEU A 313 22.33 -17.80 -7.08
N VAL A 314 23.65 -17.95 -6.92
CA VAL A 314 24.43 -17.12 -5.99
C VAL A 314 24.35 -15.65 -6.34
N ALA A 315 24.33 -15.28 -7.63
CA ALA A 315 24.13 -13.89 -8.04
C ALA A 315 22.82 -13.34 -7.48
N THR A 316 21.72 -14.11 -7.50
CA THR A 316 20.45 -13.70 -6.90
C THR A 316 20.49 -13.57 -5.38
N ASP A 317 21.24 -14.45 -4.70
CA ASP A 317 21.41 -14.39 -3.25
C ASP A 317 22.66 -15.14 -2.79
N TYR A 318 23.49 -14.49 -1.96
CA TYR A 318 24.71 -15.11 -1.46
C TYR A 318 24.44 -16.35 -0.61
N GLU A 319 23.25 -16.50 -0.01
CA GLU A 319 22.92 -17.66 0.83
C GLU A 319 22.98 -18.97 0.04
N TYR A 320 22.84 -18.94 -1.30
CA TYR A 320 23.10 -20.11 -2.14
C TYR A 320 24.53 -20.64 -2.03
N LEU A 321 25.52 -19.82 -1.63
CA LEU A 321 26.86 -20.30 -1.28
C LEU A 321 26.87 -21.18 -0.03
N THR A 322 26.03 -20.87 0.95
CA THR A 322 25.90 -21.69 2.18
C THR A 322 25.34 -23.06 1.84
N ILE A 323 24.33 -23.09 0.97
CA ILE A 323 23.72 -24.33 0.47
C ILE A 323 24.77 -25.12 -0.33
N LEU A 324 25.52 -24.44 -1.20
CA LEU A 324 26.57 -25.05 -2.00
C LEU A 324 27.66 -25.71 -1.15
N LYS A 325 28.12 -25.00 -0.10
CA LYS A 325 29.07 -25.52 0.89
C LYS A 325 28.57 -26.80 1.56
N GLU A 326 27.27 -26.93 1.79
CA GLU A 326 26.65 -28.06 2.48
C GLU A 326 26.30 -29.26 1.56
N ILE A 327 26.35 -29.12 0.23
CA ILE A 327 25.99 -30.20 -0.71
C ILE A 327 26.96 -31.39 -0.60
N PRO A 328 26.47 -32.63 -0.37
CA PRO A 328 27.31 -33.82 -0.19
C PRO A 328 28.24 -34.17 -1.35
N ILE A 329 27.96 -33.67 -2.57
CA ILE A 329 28.80 -33.93 -3.76
C ILE A 329 30.16 -33.23 -3.64
N PHE A 330 30.23 -32.09 -2.92
CA PHE A 330 31.47 -31.43 -2.55
C PHE A 330 32.25 -32.21 -1.48
N THR A 331 31.55 -32.80 -0.50
CA THR A 331 32.19 -33.56 0.57
C THR A 331 32.63 -34.94 0.10
N LYS A 332 31.78 -35.74 -0.54
CA LYS A 332 32.03 -37.18 -0.71
C LYS A 332 33.11 -37.55 -1.74
N LYS A 333 33.43 -36.70 -2.72
CA LYS A 333 34.42 -37.02 -3.78
C LYS A 333 35.84 -36.57 -3.44
N LEU A 334 36.01 -35.56 -2.59
CA LEU A 334 37.31 -35.18 -2.00
C LEU A 334 37.74 -36.10 -0.84
N TYR A 335 36.83 -36.94 -0.34
CA TYR A 335 37.08 -37.87 0.78
C TYR A 335 37.99 -39.06 0.45
N TYR A 336 38.32 -39.30 -0.83
CA TYR A 336 39.08 -40.49 -1.24
C TYR A 336 40.61 -40.33 -1.08
N TYR A 337 41.10 -39.14 -0.73
CA TYR A 337 42.50 -38.92 -0.34
C TYR A 337 42.53 -38.22 1.03
N GLU A 338 43.33 -38.77 1.95
CA GLU A 338 43.53 -38.22 3.29
C GLU A 338 43.89 -36.72 3.26
N GLN A 339 43.10 -35.89 3.95
CA GLN A 339 43.56 -35.02 5.03
C GLN A 339 42.45 -34.09 5.55
N ILE A 340 42.33 -34.02 6.87
CA ILE A 340 41.52 -33.04 7.63
C ILE A 340 41.85 -31.58 7.23
N ASN A 341 43.06 -31.32 6.71
CA ASN A 341 43.53 -29.99 6.32
C ASN A 341 42.92 -29.45 5.02
N ILE A 342 42.63 -30.31 4.04
CA ILE A 342 42.11 -29.90 2.72
C ILE A 342 40.66 -29.41 2.83
N PHE A 343 39.85 -30.10 3.64
CA PHE A 343 38.48 -29.70 3.92
C PHE A 343 38.44 -28.32 4.57
N ASN A 344 39.29 -28.07 5.58
CA ASN A 344 39.38 -26.77 6.25
C ASN A 344 39.72 -25.61 5.29
N ILE A 345 40.53 -25.85 4.25
CA ILE A 345 40.93 -24.80 3.30
C ILE A 345 39.75 -24.38 2.42
N LEU A 346 39.05 -25.33 1.81
CA LEU A 346 37.88 -25.01 0.98
C LEU A 346 36.76 -24.41 1.84
N ASP A 347 36.54 -24.97 3.03
CA ASP A 347 35.54 -24.49 3.99
C ASP A 347 35.78 -23.03 4.38
N ASN A 348 37.04 -22.65 4.61
CA ASN A 348 37.46 -21.30 4.91
C ASN A 348 37.27 -20.33 3.73
N ILE A 349 37.57 -20.78 2.49
CA ILE A 349 37.33 -19.97 1.28
C ILE A 349 35.84 -19.62 1.14
N PHE A 350 34.96 -20.61 1.34
CA PHE A 350 33.51 -20.38 1.31
C PHE A 350 33.04 -19.54 2.49
N ASP A 351 33.55 -19.76 3.71
CA ASP A 351 33.17 -18.95 4.88
C ASP A 351 33.50 -17.47 4.72
N ILE A 352 34.67 -17.14 4.16
CA ILE A 352 35.05 -15.76 3.85
C ILE A 352 34.07 -15.17 2.83
N ALA A 353 33.73 -15.91 1.78
CA ALA A 353 32.80 -15.45 0.75
C ALA A 353 31.37 -15.25 1.30
N ILE A 354 30.90 -16.17 2.13
CA ILE A 354 29.59 -16.09 2.80
C ILE A 354 29.54 -14.88 3.73
N LEU A 355 30.62 -14.59 4.47
CA LEU A 355 30.70 -13.44 5.36
C LEU A 355 30.60 -12.11 4.59
N TRP A 356 31.35 -11.97 3.50
CA TRP A 356 31.24 -10.79 2.63
C TRP A 356 29.88 -10.69 1.96
N GLY A 357 29.34 -11.81 1.47
CA GLY A 357 28.00 -11.87 0.90
C GLY A 357 26.93 -11.37 1.88
N ALA A 358 26.98 -11.83 3.13
CA ALA A 358 26.05 -11.40 4.19
C ALA A 358 26.17 -9.90 4.48
N PHE A 359 27.40 -9.36 4.53
CA PHE A 359 27.62 -7.94 4.72
C PHE A 359 26.99 -7.11 3.59
N PHE A 360 27.29 -7.45 2.33
CA PHE A 360 26.73 -6.70 1.19
C PHE A 360 25.21 -6.85 1.07
N ASP A 361 24.66 -8.03 1.36
CA ASP A 361 23.20 -8.26 1.33
C ASP A 361 22.47 -7.41 2.39
N ILE A 362 23.02 -7.23 3.59
CA ILE A 362 22.43 -6.36 4.61
C ILE A 362 22.47 -4.90 4.16
N PHE A 363 23.65 -4.39 3.79
CA PHE A 363 23.87 -2.94 3.62
C PHE A 363 23.48 -2.40 2.25
N PHE A 364 23.56 -3.20 1.18
CA PHE A 364 23.28 -2.75 -0.19
C PHE A 364 21.97 -3.29 -0.76
N ARG A 365 21.35 -4.27 -0.10
CA ARG A 365 20.04 -4.81 -0.51
C ARG A 365 18.97 -4.57 0.55
N ASN A 366 19.03 -5.25 1.69
CA ASN A 366 17.90 -5.31 2.62
C ASN A 366 17.62 -3.97 3.33
N ILE A 367 18.65 -3.27 3.84
CA ILE A 367 18.45 -1.95 4.48
C ILE A 367 17.95 -0.91 3.46
N PRO A 368 18.58 -0.73 2.29
CA PRO A 368 18.07 0.18 1.28
C PRO A 368 16.65 -0.16 0.84
N GLN A 369 16.31 -1.45 0.69
CA GLN A 369 14.96 -1.87 0.35
C GLN A 369 13.94 -1.47 1.41
N ILE A 370 14.25 -1.64 2.70
CA ILE A 370 13.41 -1.20 3.81
C ILE A 370 13.18 0.31 3.76
N ILE A 371 14.24 1.09 3.54
CA ILE A 371 14.17 2.56 3.43
C ILE A 371 13.26 2.97 2.26
N ILE A 372 13.43 2.34 1.09
CA ILE A 372 12.58 2.57 -0.08
C ILE A 372 11.11 2.33 0.26
N GLN A 373 10.78 1.23 0.96
CA GLN A 373 9.38 0.94 1.30
C GLN A 373 8.81 1.91 2.32
N VAL A 374 9.59 2.33 3.31
CA VAL A 374 9.17 3.37 4.25
C VAL A 374 8.90 4.69 3.51
N TYR A 375 9.75 5.05 2.56
CA TYR A 375 9.55 6.25 1.74
C TYR A 375 8.32 6.14 0.84
N TYR A 376 8.12 4.98 0.19
CA TYR A 376 6.94 4.70 -0.64
C TYR A 376 5.63 4.94 0.13
N TYR A 377 5.54 4.46 1.37
CA TYR A 377 4.35 4.66 2.20
C TYR A 377 4.19 6.07 2.79
N ASN A 378 5.24 6.88 2.77
CA ASN A 378 5.22 8.25 3.28
C ASN A 378 5.03 9.32 2.19
N TYR A 379 5.16 8.97 0.90
CA TYR A 379 5.31 9.95 -0.20
C TYR A 379 4.04 10.74 -0.54
N GLU A 380 2.86 10.24 -0.21
CA GLU A 380 1.58 10.96 -0.18
C GLU A 380 0.56 9.97 0.40
N PHE A 381 -0.59 10.43 0.89
CA PHE A 381 -1.69 9.57 1.37
C PHE A 381 -2.19 8.64 0.25
N LEU A 382 -1.45 7.57 -0.06
CA LEU A 382 -1.92 6.45 -0.84
C LEU A 382 -3.03 5.81 0.00
N LEU A 383 -4.26 6.15 -0.37
CA LEU A 383 -5.51 5.72 0.27
C LEU A 383 -5.68 4.19 0.28
N GLU A 384 -4.77 3.44 -0.36
CA GLU A 384 -4.75 1.98 -0.38
C GLU A 384 -3.33 1.45 -0.17
N TYR A 385 -3.15 0.57 0.82
CA TYR A 385 -1.87 -0.10 1.07
C TYR A 385 -1.68 -1.25 0.08
N ASP A 386 -0.77 -1.07 -0.88
CA ASP A 386 -0.39 -2.15 -1.81
C ASP A 386 0.28 -3.32 -1.07
N ILE A 387 -0.11 -4.55 -1.44
CA ILE A 387 0.37 -5.79 -0.81
C ILE A 387 1.87 -6.04 -1.11
N VAL A 388 2.32 -5.72 -2.32
CA VAL A 388 3.67 -6.04 -2.80
C VAL A 388 4.76 -5.24 -2.06
N PRO A 389 4.69 -3.89 -1.97
CA PRO A 389 5.64 -3.10 -1.19
C PRO A 389 5.70 -3.55 0.29
N LEU A 390 4.55 -3.91 0.87
CA LEU A 390 4.45 -4.39 2.25
C LEU A 390 5.15 -5.74 2.43
N LEU A 391 4.83 -6.72 1.59
CA LEU A 391 5.48 -8.04 1.60
C LEU A 391 6.99 -7.92 1.40
N LEU A 392 7.44 -6.99 0.57
CA LEU A 392 8.86 -6.75 0.34
C LEU A 392 9.55 -6.15 1.57
N PHE A 393 8.93 -5.17 2.23
CA PHE A 393 9.41 -4.63 3.51
C PHE A 393 9.59 -5.73 4.55
N VAL A 394 8.58 -6.60 4.66
CA VAL A 394 8.53 -7.72 5.59
C VAL A 394 9.61 -8.74 5.32
N THR A 395 9.69 -9.25 4.08
CA THR A 395 10.66 -10.29 3.73
C THR A 395 12.10 -9.80 3.86
N SER A 396 12.36 -8.52 3.55
CA SER A 396 13.68 -7.90 3.72
C SER A 396 14.05 -7.78 5.20
N SER A 397 13.10 -7.43 6.06
CA SER A 397 13.29 -7.39 7.52
C SER A 397 13.57 -8.79 8.10
N LEU A 398 12.81 -9.80 7.65
CA LEU A 398 13.01 -11.18 8.05
C LEU A 398 14.36 -11.73 7.62
N LYS A 399 14.88 -11.34 6.44
CA LYS A 399 16.23 -11.74 6.01
C LYS A 399 17.31 -11.23 6.96
N ILE A 400 17.26 -9.94 7.32
CA ILE A 400 18.20 -9.36 8.30
C ILE A 400 18.10 -10.11 9.63
N PHE A 401 16.88 -10.34 10.12
CA PHE A 401 16.66 -11.07 11.37
C PHE A 401 17.26 -12.49 11.31
N MET A 402 17.05 -13.23 10.22
CA MET A 402 17.57 -14.58 10.03
C MET A 402 19.10 -14.62 10.07
N ILE A 403 19.77 -13.66 9.42
CA ILE A 403 21.24 -13.57 9.41
C ILE A 403 21.75 -13.33 10.84
N ILE A 404 21.18 -12.35 11.55
CA ILE A 404 21.57 -12.01 12.93
C ILE A 404 21.28 -13.19 13.87
N PHE A 405 20.11 -13.80 13.77
CA PHE A 405 19.69 -14.92 14.60
C PHE A 405 20.62 -16.13 14.41
N ASN A 406 20.92 -16.51 13.16
CA ASN A 406 21.81 -17.62 12.87
C ASN A 406 23.22 -17.37 13.43
N TYR A 407 23.72 -16.13 13.35
CA TYR A 407 25.01 -15.75 13.93
C TYR A 407 25.02 -15.88 15.47
N ILE A 408 23.99 -15.35 16.14
CA ILE A 408 23.83 -15.43 17.60
C ILE A 408 23.69 -16.88 18.04
N TYR A 409 22.82 -17.65 17.40
CA TYR A 409 22.59 -19.07 17.69
C TYR A 409 23.90 -19.86 17.62
N LYS A 410 24.67 -19.71 16.53
CA LYS A 410 25.96 -20.39 16.36
C LYS A 410 26.94 -20.02 17.47
N LYS A 411 26.99 -18.76 17.90
CA LYS A 411 27.83 -18.31 19.02
C LYS A 411 27.39 -18.87 20.37
N VAL A 412 26.10 -18.85 20.67
CA VAL A 412 25.54 -19.37 21.93
C VAL A 412 25.78 -20.88 22.05
N THR A 413 25.51 -21.65 21.00
CA THR A 413 25.79 -23.10 21.00
C THR A 413 27.28 -23.39 21.22
N LEU A 414 28.18 -22.59 20.64
CA LEU A 414 29.63 -22.71 20.86
C LEU A 414 30.03 -22.45 22.32
N ILE A 415 29.40 -21.48 22.98
CA ILE A 415 29.64 -21.16 24.39
C ILE A 415 29.11 -22.28 25.31
N ILE A 416 27.92 -22.81 25.01
CA ILE A 416 27.32 -23.91 25.79
C ILE A 416 28.16 -25.19 25.68
N VAL A 417 28.60 -25.55 24.47
CA VAL A 417 29.48 -26.71 24.27
C VAL A 417 30.81 -26.55 25.00
N ARG A 418 31.41 -25.35 24.97
CA ARG A 418 32.66 -25.05 25.72
C ARG A 418 32.51 -25.05 27.25
N ARG A 419 31.28 -25.01 27.78
CA ARG A 419 31.01 -25.12 29.23
C ARG A 419 30.70 -26.56 29.67
N LEU A 420 30.41 -27.45 28.72
CA LEU A 420 30.04 -28.86 28.98
C LEU A 420 31.20 -29.84 28.72
N VAL A 421 32.28 -29.36 28.07
CA VAL A 421 33.59 -30.02 27.97
C VAL A 421 34.52 -29.31 28.94
#